data_AF-Q9XW81-F1
#
_entry.id   AF-Q9XW81-F1
#
_cell.length_a   1.000
_cell.length_b   1.000
_cell.length_c   1.000
_cell.angle_alpha   90.00
_cell.angle_beta   90.00
_cell.angle_gamma   90.00
#
_symmetry.space_group_name_H-M   'P 1'
#
loop_
_entity.id
_entity.type
_entity.pdbx_description
1 polymer ?
#
loop_
_entity_poly.entity_id
_entity_poly.type
_entity_poly.pdbx_seq_one_letter_code
_entity_poly.pdbx_strand_id
1 'polypeptide(L)'
;MEIDPNWNYNSHNHVDSWTPTQQNALQKQQDYPDFPADSDLDYIQRKYSQNDNYQKPVYELQVYNPMNHGQLDIPEGPLEPWIGEEEVLEMGNNYCNNNGYAIPQVEAKNTVEWLKMEPIPAVPSPVAMELESPIASIDAQLDDYRRKEKAKGYSSKCLKNKKLELEHNKERFENLTSEKTDIVSKNLETEKLLHFACDRVLIPFLGDNNSNNSNIGTEDVISFLHNLEVEKNKIWQKSLLERQKDDTLVVAEKLQNIKKRELDVATYNKDNKKEMAEREKVSQVTFATRHNRVKMDFETIHYNYEAKVLEYDIRIEAEKNMLFGYYWSLFVPHAREIPGEFWEKAYNSIQNPDQMIQFQELRNIIFNPG
;
A
#
# COMPACT_ATOMS: atom_id res chain seq x y z
N MET A 1 7.80 20.00 19.47
CA MET A 1 7.02 18.96 20.16
C MET A 1 7.93 17.76 20.28
N GLU A 2 8.56 17.63 21.43
CA GLU A 2 9.44 16.52 21.78
C GLU A 2 8.56 15.30 22.08
N ILE A 3 8.75 14.21 21.34
CA ILE A 3 8.11 12.92 21.60
C ILE A 3 9.13 12.10 22.39
N ASP A 4 8.75 11.77 23.62
CA ASP A 4 9.51 11.02 24.62
C ASP A 4 9.89 9.61 24.12
N PRO A 5 11.19 9.24 24.11
CA PRO A 5 11.64 7.92 23.70
C PRO A 5 11.65 6.96 24.90
N ASN A 6 10.48 6.52 25.38
CA ASN A 6 10.45 5.52 26.45
C ASN A 6 9.19 4.63 26.51
N TRP A 7 8.63 4.24 25.36
CA TRP A 7 7.64 3.17 25.30
C TRP A 7 8.33 1.80 25.29
N ASN A 8 8.72 1.35 26.47
CA ASN A 8 9.30 0.04 26.73
C ASN A 8 8.16 -1.00 26.82
N TYR A 9 7.85 -1.65 25.69
CA TYR A 9 6.87 -2.74 25.60
C TYR A 9 7.46 -4.00 26.22
N ASN A 10 7.32 -4.14 27.52
CA ASN A 10 7.78 -5.30 28.28
C ASN A 10 6.72 -6.42 28.16
N SER A 11 6.65 -7.09 27.01
CA SER A 11 5.83 -8.29 26.82
C SER A 11 6.61 -9.54 27.20
N HIS A 12 6.83 -9.74 28.50
CA HIS A 12 7.21 -11.04 29.07
C HIS A 12 6.30 -11.29 30.28
N ASN A 13 5.64 -12.46 30.27
CA ASN A 13 4.80 -13.07 31.31
C ASN A 13 3.31 -13.15 30.96
N HIS A 14 2.94 -14.17 30.18
CA HIS A 14 1.96 -15.18 30.63
C HIS A 14 2.15 -16.43 29.76
N VAL A 15 3.04 -17.30 30.24
CA VAL A 15 3.10 -18.71 29.83
C VAL A 15 2.00 -19.40 30.63
N ASP A 16 0.76 -19.33 30.15
CA ASP A 16 -0.30 -20.18 30.67
C ASP A 16 -0.32 -21.48 29.86
N SER A 17 -0.08 -22.54 30.62
CA SER A 17 0.13 -23.93 30.22
C SER A 17 -0.92 -24.44 29.23
N TRP A 18 -0.45 -24.85 28.06
CA TRP A 18 -1.20 -25.71 27.15
C TRP A 18 -1.62 -26.98 27.89
N THR A 19 -2.92 -27.26 27.92
CA THR A 19 -3.40 -28.56 28.38
C THR A 19 -2.97 -29.64 27.39
N PRO A 20 -2.57 -30.85 27.85
CA PRO A 20 -2.10 -31.94 26.97
C PRO A 20 -3.09 -32.36 25.87
N THR A 21 -4.36 -31.98 26.02
CA THR A 21 -5.45 -32.26 25.08
C THR A 21 -5.46 -31.30 23.87
N GLN A 22 -4.97 -30.06 24.03
CA GLN A 22 -4.88 -29.08 22.94
C GLN A 22 -3.64 -29.28 22.05
N GLN A 23 -2.55 -29.85 22.59
CA GLN A 23 -1.36 -30.22 21.80
C GLN A 23 -1.61 -31.43 20.88
N ASN A 24 -2.47 -32.38 21.29
CA ASN A 24 -2.80 -33.55 20.48
C ASN A 24 -3.74 -33.27 19.30
N ALA A 25 -4.46 -32.14 19.31
CA ALA A 25 -5.28 -31.69 18.18
C ALA A 25 -4.45 -31.00 17.08
N LEU A 26 -3.33 -30.37 17.44
CA LEU A 26 -2.39 -29.73 16.50
C LEU A 26 -1.45 -30.74 15.81
N GLN A 27 -1.25 -31.93 16.36
CA GLN A 27 -0.37 -32.97 15.78
C GLN A 27 -1.06 -33.94 14.80
N LYS A 28 -2.39 -33.89 14.64
CA LYS A 28 -3.15 -34.87 13.82
C LYS A 28 -3.77 -34.31 12.52
N GLN A 29 -3.30 -33.17 12.03
CA GLN A 29 -3.76 -32.60 10.74
C GLN A 29 -2.62 -32.24 9.75
N GLN A 30 -1.44 -32.83 9.93
CA GLN A 30 -0.37 -32.74 8.93
C GLN A 30 -0.56 -33.79 7.82
N ASP A 31 -1.58 -33.57 6.97
CA ASP A 31 -1.57 -34.02 5.57
C ASP A 31 -1.70 -32.75 4.73
N TYR A 32 -0.58 -32.04 4.58
CA TYR A 32 -0.49 -30.92 3.66
C TYR A 32 -0.53 -31.47 2.22
N PRO A 33 -1.32 -30.89 1.31
CA PRO A 33 -1.09 -31.13 -0.11
C PRO A 33 0.29 -30.58 -0.44
N ASP A 34 1.11 -31.40 -1.10
CA ASP A 34 2.44 -31.02 -1.59
C ASP A 34 2.37 -29.63 -2.26
N PHE A 35 3.38 -28.81 -1.96
CA PHE A 35 3.58 -27.53 -2.65
C PHE A 35 3.42 -27.73 -4.16
N PRO A 36 2.74 -26.82 -4.88
CA PRO A 36 2.72 -26.88 -6.34
C PRO A 36 4.17 -26.91 -6.82
N ALA A 37 4.53 -27.97 -7.54
CA ALA A 37 5.85 -28.09 -8.15
C ALA A 37 6.08 -26.87 -9.05
N ASP A 38 7.34 -26.47 -9.27
CA ASP A 38 7.67 -25.31 -10.13
C ASP A 38 7.00 -25.35 -11.53
N SER A 39 6.56 -26.53 -11.99
CA SER A 39 5.73 -26.73 -13.19
C SER A 39 4.34 -26.10 -13.14
N ASP A 40 3.72 -25.99 -11.97
CA ASP A 40 2.36 -25.44 -11.79
C ASP A 40 2.36 -23.90 -11.80
N LEU A 41 3.44 -23.29 -11.30
CA LEU A 41 3.71 -21.86 -11.46
C LEU A 41 3.90 -21.48 -12.93
N ASP A 42 4.59 -22.33 -13.69
CA ASP A 42 4.81 -22.17 -15.14
C ASP A 42 3.48 -22.34 -15.93
N TYR A 43 2.60 -23.24 -15.48
CA TYR A 43 1.26 -23.42 -16.06
C TYR A 43 0.35 -22.21 -15.82
N ILE A 44 0.34 -21.64 -14.61
CA ILE A 44 -0.43 -20.42 -14.29
C ILE A 44 0.09 -19.24 -15.13
N GLN A 45 1.41 -19.08 -15.26
CA GLN A 45 2.00 -18.03 -16.11
C GLN A 45 1.65 -18.19 -17.59
N ARG A 46 1.56 -19.42 -18.11
CA ARG A 46 1.10 -19.69 -19.49
C ARG A 46 -0.40 -19.48 -19.67
N LYS A 47 -1.23 -19.86 -18.70
CA LYS A 47 -2.70 -19.75 -18.79
C LYS A 47 -3.20 -18.31 -18.80
N TYR A 48 -2.52 -17.41 -18.07
CA TYR A 48 -2.84 -15.97 -18.08
C TYR A 48 -2.13 -15.18 -19.19
N SER A 49 -1.18 -15.80 -19.90
CA SER A 49 -0.53 -15.22 -21.09
C SER A 49 -1.31 -15.50 -22.40
N GLN A 50 -2.36 -16.32 -22.35
CA GLN A 50 -3.13 -16.77 -23.53
C GLN A 50 -4.46 -16.03 -23.74
N ASN A 51 -4.74 -14.95 -23.00
CA ASN A 51 -5.87 -14.07 -23.32
C ASN A 51 -5.46 -13.05 -24.39
N ASP A 52 -5.69 -13.47 -25.64
CA ASP A 52 -5.44 -12.84 -26.94
C ASP A 52 -6.17 -11.50 -27.18
N ASN A 53 -5.99 -10.48 -26.33
CA ASN A 53 -6.51 -9.13 -26.65
C ASN A 53 -5.75 -7.93 -26.03
N TYR A 54 -4.56 -8.12 -25.49
CA TYR A 54 -3.67 -6.99 -25.19
C TYR A 54 -2.65 -6.80 -26.31
N GLN A 55 -2.97 -5.90 -27.26
CA GLN A 55 -2.02 -5.34 -28.21
C GLN A 55 -0.83 -4.74 -27.44
N LYS A 56 0.24 -5.51 -27.30
CA LYS A 56 1.55 -5.01 -26.89
C LYS A 56 2.05 -4.07 -27.99
N PRO A 57 2.39 -2.80 -27.69
CA PRO A 57 3.08 -1.97 -28.66
C PRO A 57 4.48 -2.57 -28.90
N VAL A 58 4.66 -3.18 -30.06
CA VAL A 58 5.96 -3.61 -30.58
C VAL A 58 6.68 -2.34 -31.03
N TYR A 59 7.51 -1.77 -30.15
CA TYR A 59 8.59 -0.89 -30.56
C TYR A 59 9.86 -1.74 -30.62
N GLU A 60 10.30 -2.07 -31.84
CA GLU A 60 11.66 -2.54 -32.10
C GLU A 60 12.63 -1.40 -31.76
N LEU A 61 13.06 -1.36 -30.49
CA LEU A 61 14.20 -0.58 -30.06
C LEU A 61 15.46 -1.38 -30.41
N GLN A 62 16.02 -1.13 -31.60
CA GLN A 62 17.40 -1.48 -31.92
C GLN A 62 18.31 -0.70 -30.96
N VAL A 63 18.64 -1.31 -29.82
CA VAL A 63 19.52 -0.72 -28.81
C VAL A 63 20.75 -1.62 -28.67
N TYR A 64 21.68 -1.46 -29.61
CA TYR A 64 23.09 -1.64 -29.33
C TYR A 64 23.53 -0.47 -28.45
N ASN A 65 23.35 -0.61 -27.13
CA ASN A 65 24.15 -0.01 -26.05
C ASN A 65 23.39 -0.16 -24.73
N PRO A 66 24.02 -0.66 -23.65
CA PRO A 66 23.35 -0.78 -22.36
C PRO A 66 22.82 0.60 -21.95
N MET A 67 21.52 0.69 -21.71
CA MET A 67 20.86 1.90 -21.24
C MET A 67 21.63 2.44 -20.04
N ASN A 68 22.37 3.53 -20.28
CA ASN A 68 23.01 4.36 -19.28
C ASN A 68 21.92 4.86 -18.32
N HIS A 69 21.73 4.13 -17.22
CA HIS A 69 20.96 4.56 -16.05
C HIS A 69 21.78 5.42 -15.09
N GLY A 70 22.92 5.94 -15.54
CA GLY A 70 23.58 7.10 -14.96
C GLY A 70 23.04 8.35 -15.63
N GLN A 71 22.24 9.14 -14.91
CA GLN A 71 22.22 10.57 -15.19
C GLN A 71 23.69 11.02 -15.14
N LEU A 72 24.23 11.46 -16.27
CA LEU A 72 25.47 12.23 -16.29
C LEU A 72 25.24 13.44 -15.39
N ASP A 73 26.13 13.64 -14.41
CA ASP A 73 26.17 14.87 -13.62
C ASP A 73 26.25 16.04 -14.61
N ILE A 74 25.20 16.84 -14.69
CA ILE A 74 25.23 18.12 -15.41
C ILE A 74 25.89 19.09 -14.43
N PRO A 75 27.08 19.64 -14.73
CA PRO A 75 27.66 20.66 -13.87
C PRO A 75 26.70 21.83 -13.75
N GLU A 76 26.40 22.26 -12.52
CA GLU A 76 25.63 23.47 -12.23
C GLU A 76 26.39 24.69 -12.78
N GLY A 77 26.13 25.04 -14.04
CA GLY A 77 26.46 26.35 -14.58
C GLY A 77 25.41 27.36 -14.11
N PRO A 78 25.77 28.65 -13.95
CA PRO A 78 24.79 29.68 -13.63
C PRO A 78 23.71 29.69 -14.73
N LEU A 79 22.45 29.46 -14.33
CA LEU A 79 21.31 29.65 -15.22
C LEU A 79 21.34 31.11 -15.67
N GLU A 80 21.64 31.35 -16.94
CA GLU A 80 21.40 32.66 -17.53
C GLU A 80 19.89 32.95 -17.44
N PRO A 81 19.47 34.13 -16.94
CA PRO A 81 18.08 34.48 -16.87
C PRO A 81 17.51 34.51 -18.29
N TRP A 82 16.49 33.70 -18.54
CA TRP A 82 15.69 33.74 -19.76
C TRP A 82 15.04 35.12 -19.88
N ILE A 83 15.54 35.94 -20.79
CA ILE A 83 14.89 37.17 -21.25
C ILE A 83 14.17 36.80 -22.54
N GLY A 84 12.94 36.34 -22.42
CA GLY A 84 12.06 36.12 -23.57
C GLY A 84 10.84 36.99 -23.41
N GLU A 85 10.88 38.18 -24.01
CA GLU A 85 9.67 38.89 -24.39
C GLU A 85 8.94 38.02 -25.43
N GLU A 86 7.68 37.78 -25.14
CA GLU A 86 6.74 37.00 -25.90
C GLU A 86 6.29 37.82 -27.13
N GLU A 87 6.85 37.53 -28.32
CA GLU A 87 6.19 37.90 -29.58
C GLU A 87 5.64 36.64 -30.26
N VAL A 88 4.33 36.48 -30.09
CA VAL A 88 3.47 35.58 -30.86
C VAL A 88 3.48 36.05 -32.32
N LEU A 89 4.01 35.25 -33.24
CA LEU A 89 3.65 35.35 -34.65
C LEU A 89 3.40 33.98 -35.26
N GLU A 90 2.12 33.78 -35.59
CA GLU A 90 1.58 32.74 -36.45
C GLU A 90 2.34 32.68 -37.79
N MET A 91 2.81 31.51 -38.20
CA MET A 91 3.08 31.23 -39.62
C MET A 91 2.19 30.07 -40.07
N GLY A 92 1.05 30.46 -40.64
CA GLY A 92 0.24 29.61 -41.48
C GLY A 92 0.85 29.43 -42.87
N ASN A 93 0.56 28.29 -43.48
CA ASN A 93 0.71 28.05 -44.91
C ASN A 93 -0.04 29.12 -45.71
N ASN A 94 0.67 30.03 -46.37
CA ASN A 94 0.44 30.43 -47.76
C ASN A 94 1.36 31.59 -48.14
N TYR A 95 1.88 31.51 -49.36
CA TYR A 95 2.59 32.56 -50.08
C TYR A 95 1.96 33.95 -49.88
N CYS A 96 2.58 34.81 -49.08
CA CYS A 96 2.50 36.27 -49.15
C CYS A 96 3.56 36.89 -48.24
N ASN A 97 4.49 37.64 -48.83
CA ASN A 97 5.38 38.57 -48.16
C ASN A 97 4.60 39.85 -47.80
N ASN A 98 4.49 40.24 -46.53
CA ASN A 98 3.99 41.56 -46.16
C ASN A 98 4.43 41.93 -44.73
N ASN A 99 5.49 42.75 -44.61
CA ASN A 99 5.55 43.88 -43.67
C ASN A 99 6.72 44.86 -43.92
N GLY A 100 6.88 45.30 -45.18
CA GLY A 100 7.08 46.75 -45.38
C GLY A 100 8.41 47.28 -45.93
N TYR A 101 9.43 46.47 -46.23
CA TYR A 101 10.63 46.96 -46.90
C TYR A 101 10.74 46.42 -48.33
N ALA A 102 10.61 47.32 -49.30
CA ALA A 102 10.92 47.06 -50.70
C ALA A 102 12.41 46.70 -50.81
N ILE A 103 12.73 45.45 -51.16
CA ILE A 103 14.07 45.11 -51.63
C ILE A 103 14.30 45.95 -52.89
N PRO A 104 15.36 46.80 -52.94
CA PRO A 104 15.61 47.66 -54.08
C PRO A 104 15.62 46.83 -55.35
N GLN A 105 14.71 47.12 -56.27
CA GLN A 105 14.85 46.69 -57.66
C GLN A 105 16.08 47.42 -58.18
N VAL A 106 17.25 46.76 -58.11
CA VAL A 106 18.44 47.23 -58.79
C VAL A 106 18.10 47.17 -60.28
N GLU A 107 17.78 48.35 -60.82
CA GLU A 107 17.50 48.57 -62.22
C GLU A 107 18.55 47.84 -63.06
N ALA A 108 18.07 47.08 -64.03
CA ALA A 108 18.80 46.20 -64.94
C ALA A 108 19.80 46.92 -65.87
N LYS A 109 20.39 48.03 -65.44
CA LYS A 109 21.30 48.89 -66.21
C LYS A 109 22.67 49.10 -65.59
N ASN A 110 22.92 48.64 -64.36
CA ASN A 110 24.27 48.64 -63.78
C ASN A 110 24.74 47.21 -63.53
N THR A 111 25.40 46.69 -64.57
CA THR A 111 26.18 45.45 -64.65
C THR A 111 27.02 45.19 -63.39
N VAL A 112 26.61 44.20 -62.59
CA VAL A 112 27.47 43.63 -61.56
C VAL A 112 28.18 42.41 -62.17
N GLU A 113 29.52 42.42 -62.18
CA GLU A 113 30.38 41.47 -62.89
C GLU A 113 30.12 39.99 -62.53
N TRP A 114 29.55 39.69 -61.37
CA TRP A 114 29.21 38.31 -60.97
C TRP A 114 28.06 37.70 -61.78
N LEU A 115 27.22 38.50 -62.46
CA LEU A 115 26.17 38.02 -63.37
C LEU A 115 26.69 37.59 -64.75
N LYS A 116 27.98 37.81 -65.06
CA LYS A 116 28.64 37.37 -66.30
C LYS A 116 29.40 36.05 -66.15
N MET A 117 29.32 35.41 -64.99
CA MET A 117 29.98 34.11 -64.75
C MET A 117 29.17 33.02 -65.45
N GLU A 118 29.73 32.45 -66.52
CA GLU A 118 29.14 31.30 -67.20
C GLU A 118 28.97 30.10 -66.24
N PRO A 119 27.92 29.29 -66.39
CA PRO A 119 27.75 28.10 -65.56
C PRO A 119 28.95 27.16 -65.75
N ILE A 120 29.63 26.82 -64.66
CA ILE A 120 30.74 25.85 -64.69
C ILE A 120 30.18 24.53 -65.27
N PRO A 121 30.74 24.00 -66.37
CA PRO A 121 30.22 22.81 -67.01
C PRO A 121 30.33 21.61 -66.07
N ALA A 122 29.24 20.83 -65.99
CA ALA A 122 29.10 19.69 -65.11
C ALA A 122 30.22 18.67 -65.33
N VAL A 123 31.12 18.55 -64.35
CA VAL A 123 32.07 17.44 -64.26
C VAL A 123 31.27 16.18 -63.86
N PRO A 124 31.36 15.06 -64.60
CA PRO A 124 30.68 13.82 -64.22
C PRO A 124 31.31 13.22 -62.94
N SER A 125 30.43 12.86 -62.01
CA SER A 125 30.67 12.29 -60.67
C SER A 125 31.72 11.15 -60.61
N PRO A 126 32.46 11.10 -59.50
CA PRO A 126 32.47 9.86 -58.72
C PRO A 126 31.96 10.15 -57.31
N VAL A 127 31.20 9.19 -56.77
CA VAL A 127 30.67 9.14 -55.40
C VAL A 127 29.40 9.97 -55.19
N ALA A 128 28.26 9.30 -55.39
CA ALA A 128 27.05 9.60 -54.64
C ALA A 128 27.34 9.36 -53.14
N MET A 129 27.94 10.35 -52.47
CA MET A 129 27.92 10.44 -51.02
C MET A 129 26.68 11.23 -50.68
N GLU A 130 25.76 10.57 -49.98
CA GLU A 130 24.58 11.15 -49.36
C GLU A 130 25.02 12.33 -48.47
N LEU A 131 25.07 13.54 -49.02
CA LEU A 131 25.21 14.74 -48.22
C LEU A 131 23.84 14.97 -47.57
N GLU A 132 23.65 14.44 -46.37
CA GLU A 132 22.55 14.85 -45.50
C GLU A 132 22.54 16.38 -45.46
N SER A 133 21.46 16.98 -45.97
CA SER A 133 21.27 18.43 -45.94
C SER A 133 21.51 18.93 -44.50
N PRO A 134 22.27 20.03 -44.28
CA PRO A 134 22.44 20.63 -42.95
C PRO A 134 21.10 20.87 -42.24
N ILE A 135 20.02 21.08 -42.99
CA ILE A 135 18.64 21.21 -42.49
C ILE A 135 18.17 19.89 -41.86
N ALA A 136 18.40 18.75 -42.52
CA ALA A 136 18.03 17.43 -42.00
C ALA A 136 18.77 17.10 -40.69
N SER A 137 20.03 17.54 -40.56
CA SER A 137 20.81 17.39 -39.32
C SER A 137 20.24 18.26 -38.18
N ILE A 138 19.83 19.50 -38.46
CA ILE A 138 19.21 20.39 -37.48
C ILE A 138 17.83 19.88 -37.05
N ASP A 139 17.00 19.43 -38.00
CA ASP A 139 15.68 18.85 -37.72
C ASP A 139 15.81 17.59 -36.85
N ALA A 140 16.78 16.72 -37.13
CA ALA A 140 17.06 15.54 -36.31
C ALA A 140 17.48 15.91 -34.88
N GLN A 141 18.28 16.96 -34.69
CA GLN A 141 18.65 17.47 -33.37
C GLN A 141 17.44 18.06 -32.63
N LEU A 142 16.60 18.87 -33.30
CA LEU A 142 15.38 19.43 -32.73
C LEU A 142 14.39 18.33 -32.31
N ASP A 143 14.24 17.28 -33.11
CA ASP A 143 13.41 16.13 -32.78
C ASP A 143 13.97 15.31 -31.62
N ASP A 144 15.30 15.18 -31.50
CA ASP A 144 15.93 14.59 -30.31
C ASP A 144 15.68 15.42 -29.04
N TYR A 145 15.80 16.75 -29.11
CA TYR A 145 15.45 17.65 -28.00
C TYR A 145 13.97 17.53 -27.60
N ARG A 146 13.05 17.56 -28.55
CA ARG A 146 11.60 17.39 -28.31
C ARG A 146 11.28 16.03 -27.70
N ARG A 147 11.93 14.95 -28.14
CA ARG A 147 11.79 13.61 -27.56
C ARG A 147 12.30 13.56 -26.12
N LYS A 148 13.46 14.16 -25.84
CA LYS A 148 14.02 14.27 -24.48
C LYS A 148 13.12 15.07 -23.55
N GLU A 149 12.54 16.17 -24.03
CA GLU A 149 11.60 16.98 -23.25
C GLU A 149 10.31 16.22 -22.92
N LYS A 150 9.70 15.55 -23.90
CA LYS A 150 8.55 14.66 -23.67
C LYS A 150 8.89 13.55 -22.68
N ALA A 151 10.06 12.93 -22.79
CA ALA A 151 10.53 11.90 -21.86
C ALA A 151 10.67 12.41 -20.42
N LYS A 152 11.15 13.65 -20.22
CA LYS A 152 11.17 14.31 -18.90
C LYS A 152 9.76 14.45 -18.33
N GLY A 153 8.80 14.88 -19.16
CA GLY A 153 7.38 14.97 -18.79
C GLY A 153 6.79 13.63 -18.35
N TYR A 154 7.02 12.55 -19.12
CA TYR A 154 6.57 11.20 -18.75
C TYR A 154 7.21 10.70 -17.46
N SER A 155 8.52 10.93 -17.27
CA SER A 155 9.24 10.55 -16.05
C SER A 155 8.68 11.28 -14.82
N SER A 156 8.44 12.59 -14.93
CA SER A 156 7.83 13.38 -13.87
C SER A 156 6.42 12.89 -13.53
N LYS A 157 5.59 12.57 -14.52
CA LYS A 157 4.25 12.02 -14.32
C LYS A 157 4.29 10.64 -13.64
N CYS A 158 5.22 9.78 -14.04
CA CYS A 158 5.43 8.47 -13.42
C CYS A 158 5.83 8.60 -11.95
N LEU A 159 6.79 9.48 -11.63
CA LEU A 159 7.21 9.75 -10.25
C LEU A 159 6.06 10.33 -9.41
N LYS A 160 5.25 11.23 -9.99
CA LYS A 160 4.06 11.77 -9.33
C LYS A 160 3.06 10.65 -9.01
N ASN A 161 2.78 9.77 -9.96
CA ASN A 161 1.84 8.65 -9.75
C ASN A 161 2.34 7.71 -8.65
N LYS A 162 3.63 7.36 -8.62
CA LYS A 162 4.21 6.52 -7.56
C LYS A 162 4.08 7.15 -6.17
N LYS A 163 4.29 8.47 -6.05
CA LYS A 163 4.11 9.19 -4.79
C LYS A 163 2.64 9.20 -4.34
N LEU A 164 1.71 9.46 -5.26
CA LEU A 164 0.28 9.41 -4.98
C LEU A 164 -0.16 8.00 -4.55
N GLU A 165 0.38 6.95 -5.18
CA GLU A 165 0.10 5.56 -4.80
C GLU A 165 0.62 5.24 -3.39
N LEU A 166 1.83 5.71 -3.04
CA LEU A 166 2.37 5.59 -1.69
C LEU A 166 1.49 6.31 -0.67
N GLU A 167 1.13 7.57 -0.94
CA GLU A 167 0.26 8.38 -0.08
C GLU A 167 -1.10 7.70 0.13
N HIS A 168 -1.72 7.20 -0.94
CA HIS A 168 -2.99 6.49 -0.88
C HIS A 168 -2.91 5.19 -0.07
N ASN A 169 -1.88 4.37 -0.29
CA ASN A 169 -1.70 3.12 0.44
C ASN A 169 -1.43 3.38 1.92
N LYS A 170 -0.65 4.43 2.23
CA LYS A 170 -0.38 4.85 3.60
C LYS A 170 -1.65 5.35 4.30
N GLU A 171 -2.43 6.21 3.66
CA GLU A 171 -3.72 6.70 4.19
C GLU A 171 -4.69 5.53 4.45
N ARG A 172 -4.79 4.59 3.49
CA ARG A 172 -5.61 3.37 3.68
C ARG A 172 -5.14 2.54 4.88
N PHE A 173 -3.84 2.35 5.05
CA PHE A 173 -3.29 1.64 6.20
C PHE A 173 -3.59 2.36 7.52
N GLU A 174 -3.43 3.68 7.58
CA GLU A 174 -3.73 4.49 8.77
C GLU A 174 -5.22 4.45 9.15
N ASN A 175 -6.11 4.56 8.16
CA ASN A 175 -7.56 4.45 8.36
C ASN A 175 -7.97 3.08 8.90
N LEU A 176 -7.46 1.99 8.30
CA LEU A 176 -7.72 0.62 8.78
C LEU A 176 -7.14 0.37 10.16
N THR A 177 -6.00 0.99 10.49
CA THR A 177 -5.41 0.90 11.83
C THR A 177 -6.34 1.56 12.86
N SER A 178 -6.86 2.75 12.57
CA SER A 178 -7.82 3.43 13.44
C SER A 178 -9.10 2.62 13.61
N GLU A 179 -9.66 2.09 12.51
CA GLU A 179 -10.86 1.26 12.55
C GLU A 179 -10.64 0.00 13.41
N LYS A 180 -9.49 -0.67 13.25
CA LYS A 180 -9.12 -1.83 14.06
C LYS A 180 -9.03 -1.46 15.55
N THR A 181 -8.41 -0.34 15.89
CA THR A 181 -8.32 0.12 17.28
C THR A 181 -9.70 0.37 17.87
N ASP A 182 -10.59 1.03 17.13
CA ASP A 182 -11.94 1.34 17.59
C ASP A 182 -12.78 0.08 17.84
N ILE A 183 -12.74 -0.88 16.91
CA ILE A 183 -13.53 -2.13 17.05
C ILE A 183 -12.98 -3.02 18.16
N VAL A 184 -11.66 -3.12 18.32
CA VAL A 184 -11.03 -3.88 19.42
C VAL A 184 -11.40 -3.29 20.78
N SER A 185 -11.37 -1.96 20.93
CA SER A 185 -11.78 -1.31 22.18
C SER A 185 -13.25 -1.57 22.51
N LYS A 186 -14.15 -1.44 21.54
CA LYS A 186 -15.59 -1.74 21.73
C LYS A 186 -15.84 -3.19 22.11
N ASN A 187 -15.14 -4.12 21.44
CA ASN A 187 -15.22 -5.55 21.74
C ASN A 187 -14.75 -5.85 23.16
N LEU A 188 -13.61 -5.27 23.58
CA LEU A 188 -13.08 -5.44 24.92
C LEU A 188 -14.01 -4.90 26.01
N GLU A 189 -14.62 -3.73 25.78
CA GLU A 189 -15.62 -3.15 26.70
C GLU A 189 -16.87 -4.03 26.81
N THR A 190 -17.40 -4.48 25.66
CA THR A 190 -18.58 -5.35 25.61
C THR A 190 -18.33 -6.69 26.30
N GLU A 191 -17.16 -7.29 26.06
CA GLU A 191 -16.75 -8.54 26.70
C GLU A 191 -16.64 -8.39 28.23
N LYS A 192 -15.95 -7.34 28.70
CA LYS A 192 -15.83 -7.05 30.13
C LYS A 192 -17.20 -6.86 30.78
N LEU A 193 -18.10 -6.14 30.12
CA LEU A 193 -19.46 -5.90 30.62
C LEU A 193 -20.26 -7.21 30.70
N LEU A 194 -20.17 -8.09 29.69
CA LEU A 194 -20.83 -9.40 29.69
C LEU A 194 -20.31 -10.30 30.81
N HIS A 195 -18.99 -10.41 30.97
CA HIS A 195 -18.39 -11.16 32.08
C HIS A 195 -18.80 -10.59 33.43
N PHE A 196 -18.75 -9.27 33.60
CA PHE A 196 -19.19 -8.61 34.82
C PHE A 196 -20.67 -8.93 35.13
N ALA A 197 -21.53 -8.87 34.12
CA ALA A 197 -22.95 -9.12 34.28
C ALA A 197 -23.26 -10.57 34.68
N CYS A 198 -22.57 -11.54 34.07
CA CYS A 198 -22.67 -12.95 34.44
C CYS A 198 -22.13 -13.20 35.87
N ASP A 199 -20.91 -12.75 36.17
CA ASP A 199 -20.20 -13.08 37.41
C ASP A 199 -20.74 -12.34 38.64
N ARG A 200 -21.20 -11.10 38.47
CA ARG A 200 -21.60 -10.23 39.60
C ARG A 200 -23.10 -10.10 39.79
N VAL A 201 -23.89 -10.45 38.77
CA VAL A 201 -25.35 -10.31 38.84
C VAL A 201 -26.04 -11.66 38.67
N LEU A 202 -25.86 -12.32 37.53
CA LEU A 202 -26.66 -13.50 37.21
C LEU A 202 -26.26 -14.72 38.04
N ILE A 203 -24.98 -15.08 38.12
CA ILE A 203 -24.52 -16.21 38.94
C ILE A 203 -24.91 -16.03 40.42
N PRO A 204 -24.65 -14.87 41.07
CA PRO A 204 -25.05 -14.69 42.46
C PRO A 204 -26.58 -14.66 42.67
N PHE A 205 -27.38 -14.32 41.65
CA PHE A 205 -28.84 -14.38 41.70
C PHE A 205 -29.35 -15.82 41.68
N LEU A 206 -28.77 -16.66 40.83
CA LEU A 206 -29.11 -18.07 40.74
C LEU A 206 -28.71 -18.83 42.02
N GLY A 207 -27.64 -18.38 42.69
CA GLY A 207 -27.16 -18.91 43.95
C GLY A 207 -26.79 -20.40 43.88
N ASP A 208 -26.73 -21.04 45.06
CA ASP A 208 -26.51 -22.51 45.17
C ASP A 208 -27.78 -23.32 44.88
N ASN A 209 -28.94 -22.66 44.84
CA ASN A 209 -30.24 -23.27 44.63
C ASN A 209 -30.84 -22.69 43.35
N ASN A 210 -30.49 -23.27 42.19
CA ASN A 210 -31.13 -23.07 40.86
C ASN A 210 -32.52 -22.45 41.03
N SER A 211 -32.61 -21.11 41.05
CA SER A 211 -33.82 -20.45 41.53
C SER A 211 -35.00 -21.00 40.74
N ASN A 212 -35.94 -21.66 41.42
CA ASN A 212 -37.01 -22.49 40.84
C ASN A 212 -37.95 -21.76 39.85
N ASN A 213 -37.66 -20.50 39.52
CA ASN A 213 -38.36 -19.66 38.57
C ASN A 213 -37.59 -19.37 37.27
N SER A 214 -36.32 -19.74 37.15
CA SER A 214 -35.52 -19.52 35.96
C SER A 214 -35.14 -20.86 35.32
N ASN A 215 -35.42 -21.03 34.02
CA ASN A 215 -35.04 -22.23 33.24
C ASN A 215 -33.52 -22.38 33.04
N ILE A 216 -32.71 -21.68 33.84
CA ILE A 216 -31.25 -21.60 33.74
C ILE A 216 -30.67 -21.75 35.15
N GLY A 217 -29.66 -22.61 35.28
CA GLY A 217 -28.85 -22.81 36.48
C GLY A 217 -27.47 -22.18 36.36
N THR A 218 -26.72 -22.15 37.46
CA THR A 218 -25.36 -21.58 37.50
C THR A 218 -24.41 -22.27 36.51
N GLU A 219 -24.50 -23.59 36.38
CA GLU A 219 -23.70 -24.37 35.42
C GLU A 219 -24.00 -24.02 33.96
N ASP A 220 -25.25 -23.63 33.65
CA ASP A 220 -25.63 -23.19 32.31
C ASP A 220 -24.98 -21.85 31.97
N VAL A 221 -24.88 -20.92 32.95
CA VAL A 221 -24.21 -19.62 32.76
C VAL A 221 -22.69 -19.80 32.59
N ILE A 222 -22.08 -20.69 33.37
CA ILE A 222 -20.65 -21.03 33.21
C ILE A 222 -20.41 -21.66 31.84
N SER A 223 -21.28 -22.58 31.41
CA SER A 223 -21.22 -23.20 30.08
C SER A 223 -21.41 -22.18 28.98
N PHE A 224 -22.30 -21.19 29.17
CA PHE A 224 -22.49 -20.06 28.27
C PHE A 224 -21.19 -19.25 28.10
N LEU A 225 -20.52 -18.84 29.20
CA LEU A 225 -19.24 -18.13 29.10
C LEU A 225 -18.13 -18.97 28.47
N HIS A 226 -18.09 -20.28 28.77
CA HIS A 226 -17.15 -21.18 28.13
C HIS A 226 -17.38 -21.30 26.62
N ASN A 227 -18.64 -21.43 26.20
CA ASN A 227 -19.02 -21.49 24.78
C ASN A 227 -18.66 -20.20 24.04
N LEU A 228 -18.79 -19.02 24.68
CA LEU A 228 -18.35 -17.75 24.11
C LEU A 228 -16.87 -17.78 23.74
N GLU A 229 -16.01 -18.24 24.66
CA GLU A 229 -14.56 -18.33 24.41
C GLU A 229 -14.22 -19.37 23.32
N VAL A 230 -14.93 -20.49 23.31
CA VAL A 230 -14.80 -21.51 22.26
C VAL A 230 -15.17 -20.94 20.89
N GLU A 231 -16.27 -20.20 20.78
CA GLU A 231 -16.71 -19.58 19.53
C GLU A 231 -15.75 -18.46 19.07
N LYS A 232 -15.22 -17.65 19.98
CA LYS A 232 -14.15 -16.66 19.67
C LYS A 232 -12.93 -17.33 19.04
N ASN A 233 -12.51 -18.48 19.58
CA ASN A 233 -11.39 -19.24 19.04
C ASN A 233 -11.73 -19.85 17.66
N LYS A 234 -12.97 -20.31 17.43
CA LYS A 234 -13.42 -20.78 16.11
C LYS A 234 -13.37 -19.67 15.05
N ILE A 235 -13.81 -18.46 15.39
CA ILE A 235 -13.72 -17.27 14.52
C ILE A 235 -12.27 -17.02 14.13
N TRP A 236 -11.37 -17.01 15.11
CA TRP A 236 -9.94 -16.84 14.87
C TRP A 236 -9.35 -17.91 13.93
N GLN A 237 -9.63 -19.19 14.20
CA GLN A 237 -9.14 -20.30 13.39
C GLN A 237 -9.67 -20.26 11.95
N LYS A 238 -10.96 -19.95 11.78
CA LYS A 238 -11.58 -19.80 10.46
C LYS A 238 -10.90 -18.69 9.65
N SER A 239 -10.67 -17.52 10.25
CA SER A 239 -10.00 -16.42 9.56
C SER A 239 -8.54 -16.74 9.21
N LEU A 240 -7.82 -17.47 10.09
CA LEU A 240 -6.46 -17.93 9.78
C LEU A 240 -6.44 -18.86 8.55
N LEU A 241 -7.40 -19.78 8.44
CA LEU A 241 -7.53 -20.66 7.27
C LEU A 241 -7.92 -19.89 6.00
N GLU A 242 -8.78 -18.88 6.11
CA GLU A 242 -9.13 -18.01 4.98
C GLU A 242 -7.94 -17.18 4.50
N ARG A 243 -7.11 -16.67 5.42
CA ARG A 243 -5.86 -15.97 5.08
C ARG A 243 -4.89 -16.85 4.30
N GLN A 244 -4.73 -18.10 4.72
CA GLN A 244 -3.83 -19.06 4.07
C GLN A 244 -4.29 -19.43 2.65
N LYS A 245 -5.60 -19.38 2.39
CA LYS A 245 -6.20 -19.68 1.08
C LYS A 245 -6.31 -18.45 0.17
N ASP A 246 -5.99 -17.25 0.65
CA ASP A 246 -6.04 -16.03 -0.15
C ASP A 246 -4.77 -15.90 -0.99
N ASP A 247 -4.85 -16.37 -2.24
CA ASP A 247 -3.79 -16.26 -3.24
C ASP A 247 -3.29 -14.80 -3.37
N THR A 248 -4.16 -13.81 -3.21
CA THR A 248 -3.79 -12.40 -3.38
C THR A 248 -2.97 -11.88 -2.20
N LEU A 249 -3.18 -12.41 -0.99
CA LEU A 249 -2.39 -12.10 0.19
C LEU A 249 -1.04 -12.82 0.13
N VAL A 250 -1.03 -14.09 -0.29
CA VAL A 250 0.21 -14.87 -0.48
C VAL A 250 1.12 -14.21 -1.53
N VAL A 251 0.55 -13.74 -2.66
CA VAL A 251 1.30 -12.99 -3.68
C VAL A 251 1.82 -11.66 -3.12
N ALA A 252 1.02 -10.94 -2.34
CA ALA A 252 1.43 -9.68 -1.73
C ALA A 252 2.59 -9.88 -0.73
N GLU A 253 2.53 -10.92 0.10
CA GLU A 253 3.58 -11.29 1.05
C GLU A 253 4.89 -11.64 0.32
N LYS A 254 4.82 -12.47 -0.72
CA LYS A 254 5.98 -12.81 -1.56
C LYS A 254 6.60 -11.56 -2.18
N LEU A 255 5.77 -10.66 -2.73
CA LEU A 255 6.23 -9.42 -3.33
C LEU A 255 6.89 -8.49 -2.32
N GLN A 256 6.30 -8.33 -1.12
CA GLN A 256 6.89 -7.57 -0.02
C GLN A 256 8.26 -8.14 0.38
N ASN A 257 8.38 -9.46 0.51
CA ASN A 257 9.64 -10.12 0.86
C ASN A 257 10.72 -9.92 -0.21
N ILE A 258 10.35 -9.95 -1.51
CA ILE A 258 11.28 -9.63 -2.61
C ILE A 258 11.76 -8.19 -2.49
N LYS A 259 10.85 -7.23 -2.29
CA LYS A 259 11.20 -5.81 -2.18
C LYS A 259 11.99 -5.47 -0.92
N LYS A 260 11.76 -6.19 0.18
CA LYS A 260 12.58 -6.08 1.39
C LYS A 260 14.03 -6.47 1.10
N ARG A 261 14.25 -7.60 0.41
CA ARG A 261 15.60 -8.03 0.01
C ARG A 261 16.27 -7.03 -0.93
N GLU A 262 15.53 -6.46 -1.90
CA GLU A 262 16.05 -5.39 -2.76
C GLU A 262 16.47 -4.16 -1.93
N LEU A 263 15.67 -3.78 -0.94
CA LEU A 263 15.98 -2.67 -0.03
C LEU A 263 17.21 -2.95 0.83
N ASP A 264 17.36 -4.17 1.34
CA ASP A 264 18.54 -4.58 2.11
C ASP A 264 19.82 -4.46 1.27
N VAL A 265 19.79 -4.91 0.01
CA VAL A 265 20.91 -4.74 -0.95
C VAL A 265 21.18 -3.26 -1.24
N ALA A 266 20.14 -2.45 -1.46
CA ALA A 266 20.29 -1.03 -1.73
C ALA A 266 20.84 -0.27 -0.51
N THR A 267 20.46 -0.68 0.70
CA THR A 267 20.98 -0.16 1.97
C THR A 267 22.45 -0.49 2.11
N TYR A 268 22.83 -1.77 1.92
CA TYR A 268 24.23 -2.19 1.89
C TYR A 268 25.06 -1.38 0.88
N ASN A 269 24.56 -1.19 -0.34
CA ASN A 269 25.28 -0.45 -1.38
C ASN A 269 25.46 1.04 -1.04
N LYS A 270 24.47 1.66 -0.37
CA LYS A 270 24.53 3.04 0.10
C LYS A 270 25.53 3.20 1.24
N ASP A 271 25.57 2.25 2.17
CA ASP A 271 26.46 2.29 3.32
C ASP A 271 27.91 2.00 2.90
N ASN A 272 28.10 1.12 1.92
CA ASN A 272 29.41 0.77 1.33
C ASN A 272 29.69 1.51 0.01
N LYS A 273 29.14 2.73 -0.15
CA LYS A 273 29.16 3.48 -1.42
C LYS A 273 30.54 3.70 -2.05
N LYS A 274 31.63 3.72 -1.26
CA LYS A 274 33.00 3.88 -1.79
C LYS A 274 33.44 2.63 -2.54
N GLU A 275 33.35 1.47 -1.90
CA GLU A 275 33.65 0.16 -2.49
C GLU A 275 32.76 -0.10 -3.71
N MET A 276 31.46 0.14 -3.56
CA MET A 276 30.50 -0.11 -4.64
C MET A 276 30.66 0.86 -5.81
N ALA A 277 31.05 2.12 -5.56
CA ALA A 277 31.35 3.08 -6.63
C ALA A 277 32.52 2.61 -7.50
N GLU A 278 33.58 2.09 -6.87
CA GLU A 278 34.73 1.52 -7.59
C GLU A 278 34.33 0.25 -8.35
N ARG A 279 33.60 -0.65 -7.70
CA ARG A 279 33.15 -1.93 -8.28
C ARG A 279 32.21 -1.77 -9.47
N GLU A 280 31.25 -0.86 -9.38
CA GLU A 280 30.23 -0.64 -10.40
C GLU A 280 30.58 0.49 -11.39
N LYS A 281 31.66 1.23 -11.15
CA LYS A 281 32.09 2.39 -11.96
C LYS A 281 31.02 3.48 -12.04
N VAL A 282 30.39 3.82 -10.91
CA VAL A 282 29.35 4.85 -10.80
C VAL A 282 29.67 5.88 -9.71
N SER A 283 29.13 7.10 -9.84
CA SER A 283 29.26 8.14 -8.80
C SER A 283 28.64 7.68 -7.47
N GLN A 284 29.26 8.03 -6.35
CA GLN A 284 28.74 7.72 -5.01
C GLN A 284 27.31 8.27 -4.77
N VAL A 285 26.94 9.38 -5.44
CA VAL A 285 25.60 9.98 -5.36
C VAL A 285 24.53 9.04 -5.91
N THR A 286 24.90 8.18 -6.88
CA THR A 286 24.01 7.20 -7.51
C THR A 286 23.39 6.25 -6.49
N PHE A 287 24.14 5.84 -5.46
CA PHE A 287 23.66 4.89 -4.46
C PHE A 287 22.58 5.50 -3.57
N ALA A 288 22.68 6.79 -3.23
CA ALA A 288 21.63 7.48 -2.50
C ALA A 288 20.31 7.54 -3.30
N THR A 289 20.40 7.86 -4.59
CA THR A 289 19.24 7.89 -5.50
C THR A 289 18.62 6.50 -5.68
N ARG A 290 19.44 5.46 -5.89
CA ARG A 290 18.96 4.07 -6.02
C ARG A 290 18.28 3.59 -4.74
N HIS A 291 18.90 3.81 -3.59
CA HIS A 291 18.31 3.50 -2.29
C HIS A 291 16.95 4.18 -2.11
N ASN A 292 16.83 5.48 -2.41
CA ASN A 292 15.55 6.18 -2.25
C ASN A 292 14.45 5.64 -3.16
N ARG A 293 14.78 5.21 -4.39
CA ARG A 293 13.80 4.59 -5.31
C ARG A 293 13.33 3.23 -4.79
N VAL A 294 14.25 2.37 -4.38
CA VAL A 294 13.91 1.04 -3.83
C VAL A 294 13.15 1.17 -2.52
N LYS A 295 13.52 2.13 -1.68
CA LYS A 295 12.79 2.45 -0.44
C LYS A 295 11.35 2.83 -0.71
N MET A 296 11.12 3.76 -1.66
CA MET A 296 9.75 4.17 -2.02
C MET A 296 8.94 2.99 -2.58
N ASP A 297 9.53 2.19 -3.47
CA ASP A 297 8.85 1.02 -4.04
C ASP A 297 8.53 -0.05 -2.95
N PHE A 298 9.43 -0.25 -1.99
CA PHE A 298 9.19 -1.11 -0.83
C PHE A 298 8.07 -0.58 0.06
N GLU A 299 8.09 0.70 0.43
CA GLU A 299 7.06 1.33 1.29
C GLU A 299 5.67 1.22 0.65
N THR A 300 5.54 1.47 -0.66
CA THR A 300 4.27 1.35 -1.39
C THR A 300 3.70 -0.07 -1.29
N ILE A 301 4.54 -1.10 -1.47
CA ILE A 301 4.14 -2.50 -1.42
C ILE A 301 3.86 -2.95 0.02
N HIS A 302 4.67 -2.48 0.97
CA HIS A 302 4.52 -2.79 2.39
C HIS A 302 3.18 -2.29 2.92
N TYR A 303 2.82 -1.01 2.71
CA TYR A 303 1.53 -0.49 3.18
C TYR A 303 0.34 -1.20 2.53
N ASN A 304 0.44 -1.60 1.26
CA ASN A 304 -0.62 -2.37 0.62
C ASN A 304 -0.78 -3.78 1.23
N TYR A 305 0.33 -4.46 1.54
CA TYR A 305 0.30 -5.75 2.24
C TYR A 305 -0.30 -5.60 3.65
N GLU A 306 0.19 -4.65 4.44
CA GLU A 306 -0.30 -4.42 5.81
C GLU A 306 -1.78 -4.04 5.83
N ALA A 307 -2.24 -3.22 4.88
CA ALA A 307 -3.66 -2.91 4.73
C ALA A 307 -4.51 -4.17 4.49
N LYS A 308 -4.07 -5.08 3.61
CA LYS A 308 -4.77 -6.36 3.38
C LYS A 308 -4.78 -7.24 4.64
N VAL A 309 -3.69 -7.26 5.39
CA VAL A 309 -3.64 -7.98 6.68
C VAL A 309 -4.67 -7.36 7.63
N LEU A 310 -4.70 -6.05 7.80
CA LEU A 310 -5.66 -5.36 8.67
C LEU A 310 -7.12 -5.64 8.30
N GLU A 311 -7.47 -5.74 7.02
CA GLU A 311 -8.83 -6.11 6.58
C GLU A 311 -9.30 -7.48 7.10
N TYR A 312 -8.39 -8.44 7.27
CA TYR A 312 -8.71 -9.72 7.90
C TYR A 312 -8.86 -9.58 9.42
N ASP A 313 -8.02 -8.77 10.06
CA ASP A 313 -8.12 -8.53 11.50
C ASP A 313 -9.43 -7.83 11.85
N ILE A 314 -9.83 -6.81 11.08
CA ILE A 314 -11.12 -6.11 11.25
C ILE A 314 -12.29 -7.08 11.06
N ARG A 315 -12.23 -7.98 10.07
CA ARG A 315 -13.26 -9.01 9.89
C ARG A 315 -13.40 -9.94 11.10
N ILE A 316 -12.29 -10.37 11.69
CA ILE A 316 -12.30 -11.17 12.93
C ILE A 316 -13.00 -10.40 14.04
N GLU A 317 -12.64 -9.14 14.24
CA GLU A 317 -13.23 -8.33 15.29
C GLU A 317 -14.71 -8.00 15.03
N ALA A 318 -15.12 -7.86 13.76
CA ALA A 318 -16.52 -7.71 13.38
C ALA A 318 -17.33 -8.99 13.66
N GLU A 319 -16.80 -10.18 13.35
CA GLU A 319 -17.45 -11.44 13.69
C GLU A 319 -17.57 -11.62 15.22
N LYS A 320 -16.54 -11.24 16.00
CA LYS A 320 -16.59 -11.23 17.46
C LYS A 320 -17.65 -10.26 17.99
N ASN A 321 -17.78 -9.07 17.41
CA ASN A 321 -18.79 -8.10 17.80
C ASN A 321 -20.22 -8.68 17.61
N MET A 322 -20.46 -9.34 16.47
CA MET A 322 -21.74 -10.04 16.24
C MET A 322 -21.97 -11.16 17.26
N LEU A 323 -20.93 -11.91 17.61
CA LEU A 323 -20.98 -12.94 18.64
C LEU A 323 -21.36 -12.33 20.01
N PHE A 324 -20.72 -11.24 20.42
CA PHE A 324 -21.07 -10.55 21.67
C PHE A 324 -22.52 -10.05 21.66
N GLY A 325 -22.99 -9.48 20.55
CA GLY A 325 -24.40 -9.08 20.40
C GLY A 325 -25.38 -10.25 20.56
N TYR A 326 -25.05 -11.41 19.99
CA TYR A 326 -25.83 -12.63 20.15
C TYR A 326 -25.87 -13.10 21.61
N TYR A 327 -24.72 -13.22 22.27
CA TYR A 327 -24.65 -13.66 23.67
C TYR A 327 -25.35 -12.64 24.59
N TRP A 328 -25.20 -11.35 24.34
CA TRP A 328 -25.92 -10.30 25.05
C TRP A 328 -27.44 -10.47 24.94
N SER A 329 -27.95 -10.78 23.73
CA SER A 329 -29.38 -11.00 23.49
C SER A 329 -29.95 -12.22 24.23
N LEU A 330 -29.12 -13.23 24.49
CA LEU A 330 -29.48 -14.39 25.31
C LEU A 330 -29.44 -14.05 26.80
N PHE A 331 -28.49 -13.22 27.22
CA PHE A 331 -28.31 -12.82 28.62
C PHE A 331 -29.43 -11.89 29.13
N VAL A 332 -29.77 -10.84 28.35
CA VAL A 332 -30.66 -9.75 28.80
C VAL A 332 -32.02 -10.22 29.33
N PRO A 333 -32.73 -11.18 28.72
CA PRO A 333 -33.99 -11.70 29.25
C PRO A 333 -33.88 -12.21 30.69
N HIS A 334 -32.85 -13.00 31.00
CA HIS A 334 -32.62 -13.53 32.34
C HIS A 334 -32.29 -12.43 33.34
N ALA A 335 -31.49 -11.43 32.94
CA ALA A 335 -31.17 -10.31 33.80
C ALA A 335 -32.41 -9.45 34.16
N ARG A 336 -33.39 -9.34 33.25
CA ARG A 336 -34.65 -8.62 33.49
C ARG A 336 -35.60 -9.34 34.45
N GLU A 337 -35.50 -10.66 34.58
CA GLU A 337 -36.29 -11.46 35.52
C GLU A 337 -35.81 -11.32 36.97
N ILE A 338 -34.60 -10.79 37.18
CA ILE A 338 -34.01 -10.58 38.51
C ILE A 338 -34.82 -9.51 39.28
N PRO A 339 -35.39 -9.84 40.46
CA PRO A 339 -36.14 -8.89 41.28
C PRO A 339 -35.31 -7.66 41.66
N GLY A 340 -35.94 -6.49 41.71
CA GLY A 340 -35.29 -5.22 42.05
C GLY A 340 -34.53 -5.25 43.39
N GLU A 341 -35.05 -5.97 44.39
CA GLU A 341 -34.38 -6.15 45.69
C GLU A 341 -33.00 -6.82 45.56
N PHE A 342 -32.83 -7.72 44.59
CA PHE A 342 -31.55 -8.36 44.33
C PHE A 342 -30.57 -7.36 43.72
N TRP A 343 -31.02 -6.52 42.77
CA TRP A 343 -30.19 -5.45 42.19
C TRP A 343 -29.68 -4.48 43.27
N GLU A 344 -30.52 -4.12 44.24
CA GLU A 344 -30.10 -3.27 45.37
C GLU A 344 -29.09 -3.96 46.28
N LYS A 345 -29.29 -5.25 46.59
CA LYS A 345 -28.32 -6.04 47.37
C LYS A 345 -26.98 -6.18 46.64
N ALA A 346 -27.02 -6.45 45.33
CA ALA A 346 -25.82 -6.56 44.52
C ALA A 346 -25.07 -5.21 44.49
N TYR A 347 -25.76 -4.10 44.26
CA TYR A 347 -25.18 -2.75 44.32
C TYR A 347 -24.50 -2.47 45.67
N ASN A 348 -25.19 -2.77 46.78
CA ASN A 348 -24.67 -2.54 48.13
C ASN A 348 -23.51 -3.48 48.52
N SER A 349 -23.30 -4.57 47.79
CA SER A 349 -22.20 -5.52 48.05
C SER A 349 -20.89 -5.14 47.33
N ILE A 350 -20.95 -4.24 46.35
CA ILE A 350 -19.77 -3.79 45.61
C ILE A 350 -18.99 -2.77 46.45
N GLN A 351 -17.73 -3.10 46.75
CA GLN A 351 -16.84 -2.23 47.52
C GLN A 351 -15.94 -1.34 46.65
N ASN A 352 -15.70 -1.75 45.39
CA ASN A 352 -14.82 -1.03 44.47
C ASN A 352 -15.62 0.03 43.69
N PRO A 353 -15.25 1.33 43.76
CA PRO A 353 -15.91 2.40 43.01
C PRO A 353 -16.03 2.14 41.50
N ASP A 354 -15.01 1.56 40.87
CA ASP A 354 -15.01 1.27 39.42
C ASP A 354 -16.07 0.22 39.06
N GLN A 355 -16.24 -0.79 39.92
CA GLN A 355 -17.28 -1.81 39.75
C GLN A 355 -18.67 -1.22 40.00
N MET A 356 -18.81 -0.22 40.87
CA MET A 356 -20.09 0.47 41.08
C MET A 356 -20.51 1.22 39.81
N ILE A 357 -19.56 1.88 39.13
CA ILE A 357 -19.81 2.54 37.83
C ILE A 357 -20.24 1.51 36.78
N GLN A 358 -19.49 0.42 36.63
CA GLN A 358 -19.84 -0.67 35.69
C GLN A 358 -21.22 -1.28 35.99
N PHE A 359 -21.59 -1.43 37.27
CA PHE A 359 -22.90 -1.93 37.67
C PHE A 359 -24.03 -0.96 37.31
N GLN A 360 -23.81 0.35 37.50
CA GLN A 360 -24.77 1.38 37.11
C GLN A 360 -24.94 1.44 35.58
N GLU A 361 -23.85 1.36 34.83
CA GLU A 361 -23.86 1.26 33.37
C GLU A 361 -24.64 0.03 32.90
N LEU A 362 -24.35 -1.14 33.48
CA LEU A 362 -25.06 -2.38 33.21
C LEU A 362 -26.57 -2.23 33.42
N ARG A 363 -26.97 -1.69 34.58
CA ARG A 363 -28.38 -1.48 34.91
C ARG A 363 -29.05 -0.53 33.91
N ASN A 364 -28.38 0.56 33.53
CA ASN A 364 -28.91 1.51 32.55
C ASN A 364 -29.11 0.85 31.18
N ILE A 365 -28.14 0.05 30.70
CA ILE A 365 -28.23 -0.64 29.40
C ILE A 365 -29.39 -1.67 29.39
N ILE A 366 -29.61 -2.39 30.49
CA ILE A 366 -30.64 -3.43 30.56
C ILE A 366 -32.06 -2.84 30.62
N PHE A 367 -32.27 -1.85 31.50
CA PHE A 367 -33.61 -1.35 31.85
C PHE A 367 -33.99 -0.06 31.12
N ASN A 368 -33.02 0.71 30.64
CA ASN A 368 -33.23 1.91 29.85
C ASN A 368 -32.43 1.82 28.53
N PRO A 369 -32.69 0.81 27.66
CA PRO A 369 -32.14 0.84 26.31
C PRO A 369 -32.73 2.06 25.61
N GLY A 370 -31.86 2.98 25.18
CA GLY A 370 -32.25 4.28 24.62
C GLY A 370 -33.24 4.22 23.47
#